data_AF-A0A817LCM3-F1
#
_entry.id   AF-A0A817LCM3-F1
#
_cell.length_a   1.000
_cell.length_b   1.000
_cell.length_c   1.000
_cell.angle_alpha   90.00
_cell.angle_beta   90.00
_cell.angle_gamma   90.00
#
_symmetry.space_group_name_H-M   'P 1'
#
loop_
_entity.id
_entity.type
_entity.pdbx_description
1 polymer ?
#
loop_
_entity_poly.entity_id
_entity_poly.type
_entity_poly.pdbx_seq_one_letter_code
_entity_poly.pdbx_strand_id
1 'polypeptide(L)'
;MNGLYMNVFAFVFLETPPLFPSPKKLFSLVNLAALGVHTLLYGSEIDACSQDSIVSDHKNSKTTTNLNNDIDSSKIHKKKRTYVEIKVVYAQNMLELHTTTARKYGKWWSQCFLTGIEQILLGFRDDYGIVRQIQPLLIKDIETRARTWSSSSFLSFLNEFCAFVRKTITKDYFEDGKTVYLFYFSPEEKKIKWRTTTESTYQFLPDWFISQDFSSSEIFPSEHKQ
;
A
#
# COMPACT_ATOMS: atom_id res chain seq x y z
N MET A 1 -18.62 30.35 0.52
CA MET A 1 -18.89 28.91 0.68
C MET A 1 -17.82 28.16 -0.11
N ASN A 2 -16.77 27.71 0.57
CA ASN A 2 -15.65 27.02 -0.06
C ASN A 2 -15.98 25.53 -0.10
N GLY A 3 -16.52 25.07 -1.23
CA GLY A 3 -16.69 23.65 -1.50
C GLY A 3 -15.33 22.96 -1.45
N LEU A 4 -15.19 22.02 -0.52
CA LEU A 4 -14.02 21.17 -0.40
C LEU A 4 -14.06 20.17 -1.56
N TYR A 5 -13.52 20.55 -2.71
CA TYR A 5 -13.34 19.62 -3.83
C TYR A 5 -12.33 18.55 -3.38
N MET A 6 -12.83 17.38 -2.98
CA MET A 6 -12.00 16.18 -2.84
C MET A 6 -11.50 15.81 -4.23
N ASN A 7 -10.22 16.12 -4.49
CA ASN A 7 -9.55 15.61 -5.67
C ASN A 7 -9.26 14.12 -5.42
N VAL A 8 -10.10 13.24 -5.96
CA VAL A 8 -9.86 11.80 -5.94
C VAL A 8 -8.91 11.48 -7.08
N PHE A 9 -7.67 11.10 -6.75
CA PHE A 9 -6.69 10.64 -7.71
C PHE A 9 -6.60 9.11 -7.63
N ALA A 10 -7.00 8.41 -8.69
CA ALA A 10 -6.82 6.98 -8.81
C ALA A 10 -5.51 6.70 -9.56
N PHE A 11 -4.53 6.09 -8.89
CA PHE A 11 -3.36 5.52 -9.54
C PHE A 11 -3.61 4.04 -9.78
N VAL A 12 -3.84 3.65 -11.02
CA VAL A 12 -3.97 2.24 -11.42
C VAL A 12 -2.60 1.74 -11.85
N PHE A 13 -1.95 0.94 -11.00
CA PHE A 13 -0.77 0.17 -11.41
C PHE A 13 -1.25 -1.11 -12.10
N LEU A 14 -0.95 -1.24 -13.40
CA LEU A 14 -1.26 -2.43 -14.17
C LEU A 14 -0.26 -3.54 -13.79
N GLU A 15 -0.69 -4.54 -13.01
CA GLU A 15 0.09 -5.76 -12.81
C GLU A 15 -0.18 -6.78 -13.93
N THR A 16 0.85 -7.52 -14.33
CA THR A 16 0.74 -8.61 -15.32
C THR A 16 -0.18 -9.72 -14.82
N PRO A 17 -1.07 -10.29 -15.66
CA PRO A 17 -1.99 -11.34 -15.24
C PRO A 17 -1.23 -12.64 -14.86
N PRO A 18 -1.69 -13.36 -13.82
CA PRO A 18 -1.05 -14.58 -13.35
C PRO A 18 -1.25 -15.77 -14.31
N LEU A 19 -0.29 -16.69 -14.28
CA LEU A 19 -0.21 -17.91 -15.10
C LEU A 19 -1.20 -19.04 -14.70
N PHE A 20 -2.11 -18.84 -13.75
CA PHE A 20 -3.05 -19.87 -13.28
C PHE A 20 -4.50 -19.38 -13.21
N PRO A 21 -5.50 -20.17 -13.66
CA PRO A 21 -6.86 -19.71 -13.91
C PRO A 21 -7.81 -19.80 -12.70
N SER A 22 -7.32 -19.84 -11.47
CA SER A 22 -8.21 -19.68 -10.31
C SER A 22 -8.53 -18.19 -10.11
N PRO A 23 -9.78 -17.80 -9.85
CA PRO A 23 -10.08 -16.40 -9.53
C PRO A 23 -9.29 -16.03 -8.27
N LYS A 24 -8.31 -15.12 -8.43
CA LYS A 24 -7.50 -14.61 -7.34
C LYS A 24 -8.46 -13.90 -6.38
N LYS A 25 -8.71 -14.50 -5.20
CA LYS A 25 -9.43 -13.82 -4.13
C LYS A 25 -8.50 -12.75 -3.57
N LEU A 26 -8.96 -11.51 -3.57
CA LEU A 26 -8.21 -10.35 -3.11
C LEU A 26 -8.87 -9.77 -1.88
N PHE A 27 -8.06 -9.30 -0.95
CA PHE A 27 -8.49 -8.48 0.16
C PHE A 27 -7.73 -7.16 0.08
N SER A 28 -8.43 -6.04 0.19
CA SER A 28 -7.83 -4.72 0.09
C SER A 28 -8.26 -3.82 1.24
N LEU A 29 -7.33 -2.99 1.71
CA LEU A 29 -7.64 -1.86 2.58
C LEU A 29 -7.90 -0.62 1.74
N VAL A 30 -8.78 0.25 2.23
CA VAL A 30 -8.92 1.64 1.75
C VAL A 30 -8.24 2.53 2.78
N ASN A 31 -7.17 3.19 2.35
CA ASN A 31 -6.33 4.03 3.19
C ASN A 31 -6.64 5.50 2.95
N LEU A 32 -6.79 6.24 4.04
CA LEU A 32 -6.78 7.70 4.03
C LEU A 32 -5.50 8.18 4.71
N ALA A 33 -4.66 8.90 3.98
CA ALA A 33 -3.37 9.37 4.49
C ALA A 33 -3.14 10.85 4.15
N ALA A 34 -2.31 11.50 4.97
CA ALA A 34 -1.79 12.83 4.70
C ALA A 34 -0.31 12.73 4.28
N LEU A 35 0.04 13.41 3.19
CA LEU A 35 1.41 13.57 2.72
C LEU A 35 1.66 15.06 2.45
N GLY A 36 2.36 15.73 3.38
CA GLY A 36 2.51 17.18 3.32
C GLY A 36 1.15 17.88 3.35
N VAL A 37 0.83 18.61 2.27
CA VAL A 37 -0.47 19.28 2.08
C VAL A 37 -1.49 18.45 1.30
N HIS A 38 -1.12 17.23 0.89
CA HIS A 38 -1.95 16.36 0.08
C HIS A 38 -2.71 15.37 0.97
N THR A 39 -3.99 15.19 0.68
CA THR A 39 -4.79 14.07 1.21
C THR A 39 -4.87 13.01 0.13
N LEU A 40 -4.53 11.78 0.48
CA LEU A 40 -4.52 10.62 -0.41
C LEU A 40 -5.55 9.61 0.07
N LEU A 41 -6.45 9.22 -0.83
CA LEU A 41 -7.37 8.09 -0.67
C LEU A 41 -6.98 7.01 -1.68
N TYR A 42 -6.58 5.83 -1.23
CA TYR A 42 -6.09 4.77 -2.11
C TYR A 42 -6.37 3.37 -1.55
N GLY A 43 -6.47 2.40 -2.46
CA GLY A 43 -6.58 0.99 -2.11
C GLY A 43 -5.21 0.32 -2.03
N SER A 44 -5.07 -0.66 -1.13
CA SER A 44 -3.89 -1.53 -1.03
C SER A 44 -4.32 -3.00 -0.88
N GLU A 45 -3.82 -3.89 -1.74
CA GLU A 45 -3.96 -5.35 -1.56
C GLU A 45 -3.17 -5.80 -0.32
N ILE A 46 -3.74 -6.75 0.44
CA ILE A 46 -3.09 -7.35 1.61
C ILE A 46 -3.02 -8.87 1.42
N ASP A 47 -1.82 -9.42 1.64
CA ASP A 47 -1.59 -10.87 1.56
C ASP A 47 -2.19 -11.61 2.76
N ALA A 48 -1.90 -11.15 3.98
CA ALA A 48 -2.31 -11.84 5.19
C ALA A 48 -2.48 -10.92 6.41
N CYS A 49 -3.20 -11.42 7.40
CA CYS A 49 -3.36 -10.81 8.72
C CYS A 49 -2.85 -11.77 9.80
N SER A 50 -2.01 -11.28 10.70
CA SER A 50 -1.63 -11.98 11.92
C SER A 50 -2.49 -11.51 13.08
N GLN A 51 -3.03 -12.49 13.80
CA GLN A 51 -3.80 -12.26 15.02
C GLN A 51 -2.88 -12.08 16.23
N ASP A 52 -1.61 -12.45 16.14
CA ASP A 52 -0.56 -12.19 17.12
C ASP A 52 0.38 -11.11 16.59
N SER A 53 0.70 -10.10 17.41
CA SER A 53 1.85 -9.25 17.13
C SER A 53 3.07 -10.17 17.06
N ILE A 54 3.61 -10.43 15.86
CA ILE A 54 4.80 -11.30 15.70
C ILE A 54 6.02 -10.69 16.41
N VAL A 55 5.92 -9.44 16.86
CA VAL A 55 6.82 -8.83 17.83
C VAL A 55 6.55 -9.39 19.24
N SER A 56 6.95 -10.65 19.46
CA SER A 56 7.29 -11.10 20.80
C SER A 56 8.67 -10.53 21.13
N ASP A 57 8.73 -9.56 22.04
CA ASP A 57 9.98 -9.17 22.68
C ASP A 57 10.62 -10.44 23.26
N HIS A 58 11.75 -10.85 22.70
CA HIS A 58 12.50 -12.03 23.17
C HIS A 58 13.25 -11.77 24.49
N LYS A 59 12.74 -10.87 25.34
CA LYS A 59 13.28 -10.52 26.64
C LYS A 59 12.16 -10.59 27.69
N ASN A 60 12.28 -11.58 28.56
CA ASN A 60 11.46 -11.88 29.75
C ASN A 60 10.28 -12.85 29.54
N SER A 61 10.59 -14.14 29.41
CA SER A 61 9.73 -15.20 29.95
C SER A 61 10.47 -15.96 31.04
N LYS A 62 10.50 -15.36 32.23
CA LYS A 62 10.70 -16.06 33.51
C LYS A 62 9.72 -15.46 34.51
N THR A 63 8.47 -15.92 34.45
CA THR A 63 7.59 -15.88 35.63
C THR A 63 6.51 -16.93 35.49
N THR A 64 6.72 -18.01 36.23
CA THR A 64 5.70 -18.92 36.72
C THR A 64 4.68 -18.10 37.52
N THR A 65 3.40 -18.10 37.16
CA THR A 65 2.33 -17.78 38.12
C THR A 65 1.06 -18.56 37.80
N ASN A 66 0.51 -19.07 38.90
CA ASN A 66 -0.57 -20.03 39.03
C ASN A 66 -1.87 -19.65 38.31
N LEU A 67 -2.52 -20.70 37.80
CA LEU A 67 -3.94 -20.73 37.46
C LEU A 67 -4.77 -20.49 38.72
N ASN A 68 -5.47 -19.36 38.76
CA ASN A 68 -6.84 -19.18 39.23
C ASN A 68 -7.10 -17.68 39.29
N ASN A 69 -8.11 -17.22 38.54
CA ASN A 69 -9.09 -16.18 38.91
C ASN A 69 -9.85 -15.73 37.67
N ASP A 70 -11.16 -15.99 37.70
CA ASP A 70 -12.25 -15.21 37.13
C ASP A 70 -11.91 -14.30 35.94
N ILE A 71 -12.15 -14.84 34.74
CA ILE A 71 -12.07 -14.07 33.50
C ILE A 71 -13.31 -13.18 33.43
N ASP A 72 -13.16 -11.94 33.91
CA ASP A 72 -14.02 -10.83 33.54
C ASP A 72 -13.99 -10.66 32.01
N SER A 73 -15.03 -11.17 31.36
CA SER A 73 -15.25 -11.14 29.91
C SER A 73 -15.30 -9.73 29.31
N SER A 74 -15.26 -8.67 30.14
CA SER A 74 -15.19 -7.27 29.70
C SER A 74 -13.77 -6.77 29.41
N LYS A 75 -12.71 -7.56 29.68
CA LYS A 75 -11.29 -7.23 29.41
C LYS A 75 -10.63 -8.07 28.31
N ILE A 76 -11.40 -8.57 27.35
CA ILE A 76 -10.82 -9.07 26.09
C ILE A 76 -10.22 -7.86 25.36
N HIS A 77 -8.93 -7.61 25.58
CA HIS A 77 -8.15 -6.67 24.77
C HIS A 77 -8.42 -7.06 23.32
N LYS A 78 -9.11 -6.20 22.55
CA LYS A 78 -9.33 -6.41 21.12
C LYS A 78 -7.95 -6.62 20.50
N LYS A 79 -7.63 -7.88 20.20
CA LYS A 79 -6.31 -8.28 19.73
C LYS A 79 -6.01 -7.46 18.47
N LYS A 80 -4.96 -6.63 18.53
CA LYS A 80 -4.62 -5.73 17.42
C LYS A 80 -4.29 -6.60 16.21
N ARG A 81 -5.17 -6.56 15.20
CA ARG A 81 -4.90 -7.18 13.91
C ARG A 81 -3.68 -6.49 13.31
N THR A 82 -2.67 -7.28 12.93
CA THR A 82 -1.52 -6.78 12.20
C THR A 82 -1.55 -7.37 10.80
N TYR A 83 -1.19 -6.59 9.80
CA TYR A 83 -1.10 -7.05 8.42
C TYR A 83 0.34 -7.37 8.09
N VAL A 84 0.56 -8.40 7.27
CA VAL A 84 1.89 -8.84 6.84
C VAL A 84 1.89 -9.01 5.33
N GLU A 85 3.00 -8.61 4.72
CA GLU A 85 3.28 -8.84 3.30
C GLU A 85 4.05 -10.15 3.15
N ILE A 86 3.82 -10.91 2.09
CA ILE A 86 4.52 -12.16 1.81
C ILE A 86 5.30 -12.02 0.51
N LYS A 87 6.61 -12.28 0.55
CA LYS A 87 7.45 -12.29 -0.66
C LYS A 87 8.25 -13.58 -0.74
N VAL A 88 8.26 -14.20 -1.92
CA VAL A 88 9.13 -15.35 -2.21
C VAL A 88 10.37 -14.88 -2.95
N VAL A 89 11.54 -15.32 -2.49
CA VAL A 89 12.84 -14.89 -2.99
C VAL A 89 13.70 -16.10 -3.34
N TYR A 90 14.40 -16.01 -4.46
CA TYR A 90 15.45 -16.96 -4.81
C TYR A 90 16.75 -16.52 -4.12
N ALA A 91 16.97 -17.08 -2.95
CA ALA A 91 18.15 -16.93 -2.11
C ALA A 91 18.06 -18.01 -1.03
N GLN A 92 19.20 -18.38 -0.41
CA GLN A 92 19.23 -19.34 0.70
C GLN A 92 19.14 -18.66 2.06
N ASN A 93 19.52 -17.38 2.15
CA ASN A 93 19.50 -16.61 3.39
C ASN A 93 19.54 -15.09 3.12
N MET A 94 19.46 -14.29 4.18
CA MET A 94 19.47 -12.82 4.11
C MET A 94 20.76 -12.23 3.55
N LEU A 95 21.91 -12.89 3.71
CA LEU A 95 23.18 -12.41 3.17
C LEU A 95 23.17 -12.48 1.64
N GLU A 96 22.74 -13.62 1.09
CA GLU A 96 22.57 -13.80 -0.36
C GLU A 96 21.45 -12.91 -0.93
N LEU A 97 20.37 -12.70 -0.17
CA LEU A 97 19.32 -11.77 -0.59
C LEU A 97 19.85 -10.35 -0.78
N HIS A 98 20.71 -9.90 0.14
CA HIS A 98 21.28 -8.55 0.06
C HIS A 98 22.08 -8.35 -1.23
N THR A 99 22.86 -9.33 -1.66
CA THR A 99 23.68 -9.23 -2.87
C THR A 99 22.85 -9.33 -4.15
N THR A 100 21.87 -10.23 -4.19
CA THR A 100 21.10 -10.54 -5.41
C THR A 100 19.90 -9.63 -5.64
N THR A 101 19.39 -9.04 -4.55
CA THR A 101 18.03 -8.49 -4.51
C THR A 101 17.94 -7.09 -3.89
N ALA A 102 19.06 -6.41 -3.57
CA ALA A 102 19.07 -5.05 -3.02
C ALA A 102 18.18 -4.05 -3.78
N ARG A 103 18.10 -4.16 -5.10
CA ARG A 103 17.24 -3.32 -5.96
C ARG A 103 15.73 -3.47 -5.71
N LYS A 104 15.28 -4.55 -5.06
CA LYS A 104 13.85 -4.76 -4.73
C LYS A 104 13.44 -4.09 -3.42
N TYR A 105 14.40 -3.78 -2.54
CA TYR A 105 14.11 -3.21 -1.22
C TYR A 105 13.32 -1.90 -1.30
N GLY A 106 13.63 -1.01 -2.25
CA GLY A 106 12.86 0.22 -2.41
C GLY A 106 11.39 -0.03 -2.77
N LYS A 107 11.13 -1.02 -3.64
CA LYS A 107 9.75 -1.40 -4.03
C LYS A 107 8.97 -2.00 -2.87
N TRP A 108 9.61 -2.91 -2.13
CA TRP A 108 8.98 -3.56 -0.98
C TRP A 108 8.71 -2.56 0.15
N TRP A 109 9.68 -1.69 0.42
CA TRP A 109 9.51 -0.61 1.38
C TRP A 109 8.35 0.30 0.98
N SER A 110 8.29 0.77 -0.27
CA SER A 110 7.21 1.68 -0.70
C SER A 110 5.84 1.03 -0.62
N GLN A 111 5.70 -0.24 -1.02
CA GLN A 111 4.44 -0.97 -0.95
C GLN A 111 3.94 -1.11 0.49
N CYS A 112 4.81 -1.54 1.40
CA CYS A 112 4.44 -1.78 2.79
C CYS A 112 4.25 -0.47 3.56
N PHE A 113 5.12 0.52 3.33
CA PHE A 113 5.03 1.83 3.98
C PHE A 113 3.70 2.53 3.68
N LEU A 114 3.29 2.59 2.41
CA LEU A 114 2.01 3.17 2.02
C LEU A 114 0.83 2.36 2.60
N THR A 115 0.97 1.05 2.72
CA THR A 115 -0.11 0.21 3.24
C THR A 115 -0.17 0.18 4.78
N GLY A 116 0.83 0.73 5.48
CA GLY A 116 0.95 0.64 6.94
C GLY A 116 1.34 -0.76 7.45
N ILE A 117 1.92 -1.60 6.59
CA ILE A 117 2.46 -2.92 6.95
C ILE A 117 3.85 -2.74 7.56
N GLU A 118 4.11 -3.34 8.72
CA GLU A 118 5.37 -3.19 9.45
C GLU A 118 6.38 -4.32 9.15
N GLN A 119 5.95 -5.40 8.50
CA GLN A 119 6.76 -6.61 8.30
C GLN A 119 6.44 -7.35 6.98
N ILE A 120 7.49 -7.87 6.36
CA ILE A 120 7.44 -8.84 5.26
C ILE A 120 7.86 -10.21 5.78
N LEU A 121 7.13 -11.27 5.41
CA LEU A 121 7.55 -12.65 5.55
C LEU A 121 8.24 -13.10 4.26
N LEU A 122 9.55 -13.34 4.34
CA LEU A 122 10.37 -13.75 3.22
C LEU A 122 10.47 -15.27 3.15
N GLY A 123 9.88 -15.87 2.13
CA GLY A 123 10.07 -17.28 1.78
C GLY A 123 11.28 -17.47 0.87
N PHE A 124 12.34 -18.07 1.40
CA PHE A 124 13.56 -18.43 0.67
C PHE A 124 13.33 -19.74 -0.06
N ARG A 125 13.28 -19.69 -1.40
CA ARG A 125 13.06 -20.88 -2.23
C ARG A 125 14.35 -21.39 -2.85
N ASP A 126 14.42 -22.70 -3.00
CA ASP A 126 15.48 -23.38 -3.74
C ASP A 126 15.24 -23.40 -5.27
N ASP A 127 16.15 -24.06 -5.97
CA ASP A 127 16.16 -24.23 -7.44
C ASP A 127 14.96 -25.05 -7.94
N TYR A 128 14.38 -25.89 -7.08
CA TYR A 128 13.18 -26.68 -7.35
C TYR A 128 11.89 -25.88 -7.08
N GLY A 129 12.00 -24.62 -6.66
CA GLY A 129 10.87 -23.76 -6.35
C GLY A 129 10.26 -23.99 -4.97
N ILE A 130 10.91 -24.78 -4.11
CA ILE A 130 10.39 -25.13 -2.78
C ILE A 130 10.89 -24.11 -1.76
N VAL A 131 9.99 -23.49 -1.01
CA VAL A 131 10.35 -22.61 0.11
C VAL A 131 10.93 -23.46 1.24
N ARG A 132 12.22 -23.28 1.52
CA ARG A 132 12.96 -24.02 2.56
C ARG A 132 13.02 -23.28 3.89
N GLN A 133 12.90 -21.96 3.85
CA GLN A 133 12.97 -21.13 5.04
C GLN A 133 12.05 -19.92 4.92
N ILE A 134 11.47 -19.51 6.06
CA ILE A 134 10.73 -18.26 6.18
C ILE A 134 11.45 -17.39 7.21
N GLN A 135 11.72 -16.12 6.89
CA GLN A 135 12.25 -15.16 7.86
C GLN A 135 11.50 -13.84 7.82
N PRO A 136 11.31 -13.18 8.97
CA PRO A 136 10.73 -11.85 9.01
C PRO A 136 11.75 -10.78 8.57
N LEU A 137 11.28 -9.80 7.79
CA LEU A 137 12.00 -8.57 7.48
C LEU A 137 11.14 -7.37 7.89
N LEU A 138 11.59 -6.63 8.89
CA LEU A 138 10.89 -5.42 9.36
C LEU A 138 11.11 -4.28 8.38
N ILE A 139 10.06 -3.52 8.07
CA ILE A 139 10.13 -2.41 7.11
C ILE A 139 11.13 -1.33 7.56
N LYS A 140 11.19 -1.06 8.87
CA LYS A 140 12.15 -0.11 9.46
C LYS A 140 13.62 -0.48 9.21
N ASP A 141 13.93 -1.76 8.98
CA ASP A 141 15.30 -2.23 8.77
C ASP A 141 15.70 -2.21 7.28
N ILE A 142 14.74 -2.03 6.36
CA ILE A 142 14.98 -2.14 4.92
C ILE A 142 15.90 -1.03 4.41
N GLU A 143 15.67 0.21 4.85
CA GLU A 143 16.45 1.37 4.40
C GLU A 143 17.94 1.22 4.75
N THR A 144 18.24 0.83 6.00
CA THR A 144 19.60 0.56 6.47
C THR A 144 20.30 -0.54 5.66
N ARG A 145 19.53 -1.51 5.16
CA ARG A 145 20.05 -2.58 4.30
C ARG A 145 20.29 -2.09 2.87
N ALA A 146 19.43 -1.26 2.30
CA ALA A 146 19.50 -0.90 0.89
C ALA A 146 20.66 0.05 0.52
N ARG A 147 21.01 1.00 1.40
CA ARG A 147 22.11 1.99 1.26
C ARG A 147 22.11 2.88 0.01
N THR A 148 21.26 2.62 -0.98
CA THR A 148 21.24 3.29 -2.30
C THR A 148 20.07 4.29 -2.46
N TRP A 149 19.13 4.28 -1.52
CA TRP A 149 17.99 5.20 -1.46
C TRP A 149 17.64 5.48 0.01
N SER A 150 16.86 6.53 0.24
CA SER A 150 16.32 6.87 1.56
C SER A 150 14.80 7.02 1.51
N SER A 151 14.13 6.75 2.64
CA SER A 151 12.68 6.96 2.78
C SER A 151 12.31 8.42 2.52
N SER A 152 13.13 9.35 3.02
CA SER A 152 13.00 10.79 2.79
C SER A 152 13.02 11.15 1.30
N SER A 153 13.93 10.56 0.51
CA SER A 153 13.98 10.81 -0.94
C SER A 153 12.72 10.33 -1.65
N PHE A 154 12.16 9.18 -1.27
CA PHE A 154 10.92 8.64 -1.85
C PHE A 154 9.72 9.52 -1.52
N LEU A 155 9.60 9.96 -0.26
CA LEU A 155 8.50 10.80 0.20
C LEU A 155 8.58 12.21 -0.38
N SER A 156 9.78 12.79 -0.49
CA SER A 156 9.97 14.09 -1.15
C SER A 156 9.51 14.03 -2.60
N PHE A 157 9.95 13.00 -3.33
CA PHE A 157 9.54 12.80 -4.72
C PHE A 157 8.02 12.63 -4.84
N LEU A 158 7.39 11.79 -4.00
CA LEU A 158 5.95 11.58 -4.06
C LEU A 158 5.18 12.87 -3.76
N ASN A 159 5.62 13.65 -2.77
CA ASN A 159 5.03 14.94 -2.43
C ASN A 159 5.16 15.95 -3.58
N GLU A 160 6.35 16.07 -4.17
CA GLU A 160 6.59 16.92 -5.34
C GLU A 160 5.76 16.48 -6.56
N PHE A 161 5.61 15.17 -6.77
CA PHE A 161 4.80 14.63 -7.84
C PHE A 161 3.31 14.93 -7.62
N CYS A 162 2.78 14.76 -6.40
CA CYS A 162 1.41 15.17 -6.08
C CYS A 162 1.18 16.67 -6.30
N ALA A 163 2.15 17.52 -5.94
CA ALA A 163 2.10 18.95 -6.22
C ALA A 163 2.12 19.25 -7.73
N PHE A 164 2.93 18.52 -8.49
CA PHE A 164 2.99 18.62 -9.95
C PHE A 164 1.68 18.23 -10.62
N VAL A 165 1.07 17.11 -10.22
CA VAL A 165 -0.24 16.66 -10.72
C VAL A 165 -1.31 17.70 -10.44
N ARG A 166 -1.39 18.21 -9.19
CA ARG A 166 -2.37 19.23 -8.79
C ARG A 166 -2.20 20.54 -9.56
N LYS A 167 -0.97 20.93 -9.89
CA LYS A 167 -0.69 22.13 -10.69
C LYS A 167 -1.01 21.94 -12.17
N THR A 168 -0.86 20.72 -12.68
CA THR A 168 -1.02 20.38 -14.09
C THR A 168 -2.49 20.25 -14.49
N ILE A 169 -3.30 19.63 -13.64
CA ILE A 169 -4.73 19.42 -13.90
C ILE A 169 -5.47 20.72 -13.55
N THR A 170 -6.00 21.41 -14.56
CA THR A 170 -6.77 22.64 -14.39
C THR A 170 -8.28 22.34 -14.33
N LYS A 171 -9.05 23.25 -13.72
CA LYS A 171 -10.49 23.06 -13.50
C LYS A 171 -11.29 22.91 -14.80
N ASP A 172 -10.88 23.60 -15.85
CA ASP A 172 -11.62 23.65 -17.13
C ASP A 172 -11.80 22.27 -17.79
N TYR A 173 -10.86 21.34 -17.55
CA TYR A 173 -10.91 19.98 -18.11
C TYR A 173 -11.56 18.96 -17.17
N PHE A 174 -11.92 19.36 -15.94
CA PHE A 174 -12.66 18.50 -15.02
C PHE A 174 -14.14 18.42 -15.41
N GLU A 175 -14.67 19.48 -16.04
CA GLU A 175 -16.08 19.60 -16.39
C GLU A 175 -16.50 18.72 -17.58
N ASP A 176 -15.55 18.34 -18.46
CA ASP A 176 -15.86 17.48 -19.61
C ASP A 176 -15.99 15.98 -19.25
N GLY A 177 -15.51 15.59 -18.06
CA GLY A 177 -15.54 14.22 -17.52
C GLY A 177 -14.82 13.15 -18.36
N LYS A 178 -14.16 13.55 -19.46
CA LYS A 178 -13.63 12.65 -20.50
C LYS A 178 -12.16 12.88 -20.81
N THR A 179 -11.62 14.04 -20.44
CA THR A 179 -10.20 14.34 -20.62
C THR A 179 -9.36 13.56 -19.63
N VAL A 180 -8.39 12.81 -20.16
CA VAL A 180 -7.42 12.04 -19.38
C VAL A 180 -6.05 12.70 -19.49
N TYR A 181 -5.44 12.99 -18.34
CA TYR A 181 -4.05 13.43 -18.24
C TYR A 181 -3.12 12.22 -18.09
N LEU A 182 -2.34 11.94 -19.13
CA LEU A 182 -1.37 10.85 -19.14
C LEU A 182 -0.02 11.39 -18.69
N PHE A 183 0.39 11.03 -17.47
CA PHE A 183 1.73 11.28 -16.95
C PHE A 183 2.67 10.13 -17.34
N TYR A 184 3.85 10.45 -17.87
CA TYR A 184 4.85 9.45 -18.27
C TYR A 184 6.27 9.94 -17.99
N PHE A 185 7.17 9.02 -17.66
CA PHE A 185 8.58 9.33 -17.45
C PHE A 185 9.32 9.32 -18.78
N SER A 186 10.01 10.42 -19.13
CA SER A 186 10.92 10.48 -20.27
C SER A 186 12.34 10.09 -19.80
N PRO A 187 12.90 8.95 -20.25
CA PRO A 187 14.25 8.53 -19.87
C PRO A 187 15.34 9.48 -20.39
N GLU A 188 15.14 10.03 -21.59
CA GLU A 188 16.09 10.96 -22.24
C GLU A 188 16.26 12.24 -21.42
N GLU A 189 15.15 12.81 -20.96
CA GLU A 189 15.15 14.07 -20.20
C GLU A 189 15.20 13.86 -18.70
N LYS A 190 15.04 12.62 -18.23
CA LYS A 190 14.94 12.24 -16.82
C LYS A 190 13.87 13.05 -16.07
N LYS A 191 12.74 13.31 -16.73
CA LYS A 191 11.63 14.12 -16.22
C LYS A 191 10.31 13.44 -16.46
N ILE A 192 9.34 13.75 -15.60
CA ILE A 192 7.95 13.39 -15.83
C ILE A 192 7.34 14.42 -16.77
N LYS A 193 6.77 13.93 -17.86
CA LYS A 193 6.00 14.70 -18.83
C LYS A 193 4.54 14.30 -18.75
N TRP A 194 3.70 15.06 -19.41
CA TRP A 194 2.29 14.73 -19.55
C TRP A 194 1.74 15.14 -20.92
N ARG A 195 0.62 14.54 -21.28
CA ARG A 195 -0.24 14.96 -22.41
C ARG A 195 -1.70 14.69 -22.06
N THR A 196 -2.61 15.35 -22.75
CA THR A 196 -4.05 15.05 -22.66
C THR A 196 -4.49 14.13 -23.79
N THR A 197 -5.54 13.34 -23.55
CA THR A 197 -6.26 12.58 -24.57
C THR A 197 -7.72 12.43 -24.16
N THR A 198 -8.59 12.21 -25.15
CA THR A 198 -10.02 11.87 -24.97
C THR A 198 -10.33 10.46 -25.48
N GLU A 199 -9.30 9.71 -25.88
CA GLU A 199 -9.42 8.32 -26.33
C GLU A 199 -10.04 7.43 -25.24
N SER A 200 -11.10 6.71 -25.59
CA SER A 200 -11.87 5.88 -24.66
C SER A 200 -11.04 4.77 -24.01
N THR A 201 -9.96 4.31 -24.65
CA THR A 201 -9.05 3.29 -24.10
C THR A 201 -8.30 3.74 -22.85
N TYR A 202 -8.18 5.04 -22.62
CA TYR A 202 -7.55 5.60 -21.43
C TYR A 202 -8.57 6.07 -20.39
N GLN A 203 -9.86 6.09 -20.71
CA GLN A 203 -10.90 6.46 -19.76
C GLN A 203 -11.06 5.32 -18.74
N PHE A 204 -10.94 5.64 -17.45
CA PHE A 204 -10.94 4.67 -16.37
C PHE A 204 -12.05 4.91 -15.33
N LEU A 205 -12.74 6.06 -15.40
CA LEU A 205 -13.90 6.33 -14.56
C LEU A 205 -15.16 5.82 -15.27
N PRO A 206 -15.91 4.89 -14.69
CA PRO A 206 -17.13 4.38 -15.29
C PRO A 206 -18.28 5.41 -15.16
N ASP A 207 -19.22 5.38 -16.11
CA ASP A 207 -20.35 6.32 -16.16
C ASP A 207 -21.14 6.38 -14.85
N TRP A 208 -21.36 5.22 -14.21
CA TRP A 208 -22.09 5.16 -12.93
C TRP A 208 -21.41 5.98 -11.83
N PHE A 209 -20.08 6.04 -11.81
CA PHE A 209 -19.32 6.79 -10.81
C PHE A 209 -19.37 8.29 -11.09
N ILE A 210 -19.27 8.69 -12.37
CA ILE A 210 -19.33 10.10 -12.79
C ILE A 210 -20.72 10.68 -12.55
N SER A 211 -21.77 9.87 -12.79
CA SER A 211 -23.16 10.29 -12.61
C SER A 211 -23.60 10.41 -11.14
N GLN A 212 -22.77 9.95 -10.20
CA GLN A 212 -23.12 9.90 -8.78
C GLN A 212 -22.80 11.22 -8.07
N ASP A 213 -23.77 11.74 -7.32
CA ASP A 213 -23.59 12.94 -6.51
C ASP A 213 -23.03 12.60 -5.11
N PHE A 214 -21.70 12.71 -4.98
CA PHE A 214 -20.99 12.51 -3.72
C PHE A 214 -21.09 13.71 -2.75
N SER A 215 -21.80 14.78 -3.09
CA SER A 215 -22.04 15.91 -2.18
C SER A 215 -23.18 15.65 -1.19
N SER A 216 -23.96 14.59 -1.42
CA SER A 216 -25.05 14.17 -0.54
C SER A 216 -24.53 13.42 0.70
N SER A 217 -24.93 13.85 1.90
CA SER A 217 -24.53 13.26 3.18
C SER A 217 -25.16 11.90 3.49
N GLU A 218 -25.92 11.32 2.55
CA GLU A 218 -26.74 10.11 2.77
C GLU A 218 -25.99 8.78 2.58
N ILE A 219 -24.69 8.81 2.21
CA ILE A 219 -23.92 7.60 1.89
C ILE A 219 -23.49 6.81 3.15
N PHE A 220 -23.63 7.37 4.36
CA PHE A 220 -23.40 6.64 5.61
C PHE A 220 -24.73 6.17 6.19
N PRO A 221 -25.08 4.87 6.11
CA PRO A 221 -26.19 4.35 6.89
C PRO A 221 -25.88 4.64 8.36
N SER A 222 -26.80 5.34 9.01
CA SER A 222 -26.75 5.59 10.44
C SER A 222 -26.53 4.27 11.16
N GLU A 223 -25.47 4.21 11.98
CA GLU A 223 -25.21 3.05 12.84
C GLU A 223 -26.49 2.70 13.59
N HIS A 224 -27.06 1.53 13.31
CA HIS A 224 -28.09 0.94 14.15
C HIS A 224 -27.48 0.70 15.53
N LYS A 225 -27.71 1.64 16.45
CA LYS A 225 -27.67 1.36 17.88
C LYS A 225 -28.78 0.34 18.19
N GLN A 226 -28.38 -0.89 18.46
CA GLN A 226 -29.11 -1.80 19.33
C GLN A 226 -28.26 -2.06 20.57
#